data_AF-A0A7W2MKN2-F1
#
_entry.id   AF-A0A7W2MKN2-F1
#
_cell.length_a   1.000
_cell.length_b   1.000
_cell.length_c   1.000
_cell.angle_alpha   90.00
_cell.angle_beta   90.00
_cell.angle_gamma   90.00
#
_symmetry.space_group_name_H-M   'P 1'
#
loop_
_entity.id
_entity.type
_entity.pdbx_description
1 polymer ?
#
loop_
_entity_poly.entity_id
_entity_poly.type
_entity_poly.pdbx_seq_one_letter_code
_entity_poly.pdbx_strand_id
1 'polypeptide(L)'
;MNKFDVSTFRQHFPLLSKKINNLPLVYFDNGATTQKPNVVIDTEAEVYQQYNANVHRASHALSAKATLAFEQARTEVQRFIQAKHVEEVIWTSGTTSGINLIAQSWGQNNLCHGDEILLSHVEHHANIVPWQMIAEKTGAVIKVLPLDVNGLIDENALAGYFNERTKVVSFAHISNVIGKVNPVKKLITLAKKYKAITVIDGAQACAHLTLNMQDLDCDFYVFSAHKMFGPTGVGVLYGRRELLNSMPPYQGGGEMIKRVSFKGTSFNELPFKFEAGTPHYAGVIAFSASIQFINVFSLTQLAEYEHKLTTYCYEKLQSIEAIKFVAKQQPDIGVISFTVIGTHNHDIATGLDAYGIAIRSGHHCAMPLMDYLQLSGCIRVSLAAYNTYAEVDFFIEKLNLLIKNGKENDEGVISDPVIDQDASSSNNEIAMIERFSPLKGWDTRHREIMLLGKSLDRMDKVLRNHTTLIQGCESDAWIYATINARGEFYFSCDSDAKVIRGLMMIILAAFQQRSAQQILAFDDHAYFLKLGLSQHLSPSRSNGVKAIVEKIKTIANDY
;
A
#
# COMPACT_ATOMS: atom_id res chain seq x y z
N MET A 1 -30.02 -18.60 -12.67
CA MET A 1 -29.11 -17.83 -11.79
C MET A 1 -29.38 -16.36 -12.04
N ASN A 2 -29.66 -15.58 -10.99
CA ASN A 2 -29.85 -14.15 -11.14
C ASN A 2 -28.51 -13.49 -11.53
N LYS A 3 -28.58 -12.51 -12.43
CA LYS A 3 -27.43 -11.70 -12.88
C LYS A 3 -26.93 -10.84 -11.70
N PHE A 4 -25.61 -10.66 -11.58
CA PHE A 4 -25.02 -9.78 -10.56
C PHE A 4 -25.61 -8.37 -10.62
N ASP A 5 -26.02 -7.84 -9.47
CA ASP A 5 -26.48 -6.46 -9.27
C ASP A 5 -25.61 -5.75 -8.24
N VAL A 6 -24.90 -4.72 -8.72
CA VAL A 6 -24.02 -3.89 -7.90
C VAL A 6 -24.76 -3.19 -6.76
N SER A 7 -26.02 -2.81 -6.96
CA SER A 7 -26.78 -2.07 -5.95
C SER A 7 -27.04 -2.95 -4.73
N THR A 8 -27.49 -4.18 -4.96
CA THR A 8 -27.67 -5.19 -3.92
C THR A 8 -26.34 -5.56 -3.25
N PHE A 9 -25.28 -5.81 -4.03
CA PHE A 9 -23.97 -6.16 -3.49
C PHE A 9 -23.41 -5.05 -2.59
N ARG A 10 -23.49 -3.78 -3.03
CA ARG A 10 -22.94 -2.62 -2.33
C ARG A 10 -23.63 -2.36 -0.98
N GLN A 11 -24.90 -2.71 -0.82
CA GLN A 11 -25.63 -2.52 0.45
C GLN A 11 -25.03 -3.31 1.62
N HIS A 12 -24.26 -4.37 1.34
CA HIS A 12 -23.58 -5.12 2.38
C HIS A 12 -22.40 -4.36 3.00
N PHE A 13 -21.92 -3.25 2.42
CA PHE A 13 -20.72 -2.55 2.86
C PHE A 13 -21.07 -1.24 3.59
N PRO A 14 -21.18 -1.24 4.93
CA PRO A 14 -21.74 -0.12 5.69
C PRO A 14 -20.90 1.16 5.62
N LEU A 15 -19.59 1.06 5.37
CA LEU A 15 -18.73 2.25 5.24
C LEU A 15 -19.05 3.06 3.97
N LEU A 16 -19.47 2.39 2.90
CA LEU A 16 -19.73 3.03 1.60
C LEU A 16 -20.99 3.90 1.58
N SER A 17 -21.86 3.78 2.59
CA SER A 17 -23.01 4.65 2.79
C SER A 17 -22.74 5.83 3.73
N LYS A 18 -21.53 5.91 4.31
CA LYS A 18 -21.14 7.01 5.20
C LYS A 18 -20.67 8.22 4.41
N LYS A 19 -20.79 9.38 5.05
CA LYS A 19 -20.12 10.60 4.61
C LYS A 19 -18.78 10.72 5.33
N ILE A 20 -17.72 11.04 4.60
CA ILE A 20 -16.40 11.37 5.14
C ILE A 20 -16.18 12.86 4.84
N ASN A 21 -15.80 13.65 5.87
CA ASN A 21 -15.68 15.11 5.73
C ASN A 21 -16.94 15.78 5.16
N ASN A 22 -18.13 15.29 5.53
CA ASN A 22 -19.45 15.70 5.02
C ASN A 22 -19.71 15.40 3.53
N LEU A 23 -18.86 14.62 2.86
CA LEU A 23 -18.97 14.25 1.45
C LEU A 23 -19.30 12.75 1.30
N PRO A 24 -20.10 12.33 0.30
CA PRO A 24 -20.24 10.92 -0.05
C PRO A 24 -18.89 10.29 -0.38
N LEU A 25 -18.63 9.09 0.13
CA LEU A 25 -17.37 8.39 -0.11
C LEU A 25 -17.37 7.69 -1.48
N VAL A 26 -16.41 8.05 -2.32
CA VAL A 26 -16.01 7.27 -3.51
C VAL A 26 -14.67 6.62 -3.22
N TYR A 27 -14.68 5.31 -2.95
CA TYR A 27 -13.48 4.60 -2.52
C TYR A 27 -12.84 3.79 -3.66
N PHE A 28 -11.70 4.27 -4.15
CA PHE A 28 -10.91 3.70 -5.25
C PHE A 28 -9.47 3.31 -4.81
N ASP A 29 -9.26 2.95 -3.55
CA ASP A 29 -7.98 2.41 -3.03
C ASP A 29 -8.08 0.93 -2.61
N ASN A 30 -8.88 0.17 -3.35
CA ASN A 30 -9.15 -1.26 -3.12
C ASN A 30 -7.89 -2.14 -3.22
N GLY A 31 -6.94 -1.78 -4.09
CA GLY A 31 -5.67 -2.48 -4.24
C GLY A 31 -4.73 -2.34 -3.03
N ALA A 32 -5.06 -1.45 -2.08
CA ALA A 32 -4.42 -1.41 -0.76
C ALA A 32 -5.22 -2.24 0.26
N THR A 33 -6.51 -1.96 0.41
CA THR A 33 -7.45 -2.77 1.18
C THR A 33 -8.87 -2.54 0.69
N THR A 34 -9.66 -3.60 0.62
CA THR A 34 -11.09 -3.54 0.28
C THR A 34 -11.94 -3.20 1.49
N GLN A 35 -13.16 -2.69 1.31
CA GLN A 35 -14.13 -2.55 2.40
C GLN A 35 -14.72 -3.90 2.82
N LYS A 36 -15.34 -3.93 4.01
CA LYS A 36 -15.74 -5.16 4.70
C LYS A 36 -17.26 -5.23 4.69
N PRO A 37 -17.87 -6.34 4.25
CA PRO A 37 -19.31 -6.49 4.30
C PRO A 37 -19.76 -6.74 5.76
N ASN A 38 -21.02 -6.43 6.07
CA ASN A 38 -21.62 -6.62 7.39
C ASN A 38 -21.38 -8.03 7.91
N VAL A 39 -21.53 -9.06 7.07
CA VAL A 39 -21.33 -10.47 7.49
C VAL A 39 -19.92 -10.73 8.06
N VAL A 40 -18.88 -10.07 7.56
CA VAL A 40 -17.51 -10.21 8.10
C VAL A 40 -17.40 -9.50 9.45
N ILE A 41 -17.92 -8.28 9.54
CA ILE A 41 -17.91 -7.45 10.76
C ILE A 41 -18.70 -8.15 11.88
N ASP A 42 -19.91 -8.61 11.55
CA ASP A 42 -20.83 -9.26 12.47
C ASP A 42 -20.28 -10.61 12.93
N THR A 43 -19.64 -11.38 12.04
CA THR A 43 -19.00 -12.66 12.41
C THR A 43 -17.87 -12.43 13.42
N GLU A 44 -17.00 -11.44 13.18
CA GLU A 44 -15.93 -11.13 14.12
C GLU A 44 -16.49 -10.67 15.48
N ALA A 45 -17.51 -9.81 15.47
CA ALA A 45 -18.20 -9.38 16.69
C ALA A 45 -18.87 -10.54 17.43
N GLU A 46 -19.51 -11.47 16.71
CA GLU A 46 -20.17 -12.64 17.28
C GLU A 46 -19.17 -13.54 18.00
N VAL A 47 -17.98 -13.79 17.43
CA VAL A 47 -16.93 -14.58 18.10
C VAL A 47 -16.65 -14.00 19.49
N TYR A 48 -16.44 -12.69 19.59
CA TYR A 48 -16.12 -12.04 20.86
C TYR A 48 -17.30 -11.99 21.83
N GLN A 49 -18.53 -11.85 21.32
CA GLN A 49 -19.72 -11.73 22.16
C GLN A 49 -20.26 -13.08 22.64
N GLN A 50 -20.08 -14.15 21.88
CA GLN A 50 -20.84 -15.39 22.07
C GLN A 50 -19.98 -16.61 22.42
N TYR A 51 -18.75 -16.72 21.91
CA TYR A 51 -17.94 -17.94 22.10
C TYR A 51 -16.43 -17.74 22.14
N ASN A 52 -16.00 -16.56 22.60
CA ASN A 52 -14.59 -16.23 22.77
C ASN A 52 -13.88 -17.19 23.72
N ALA A 53 -12.95 -17.97 23.19
CA ALA A 53 -12.08 -18.86 23.93
C ALA A 53 -10.83 -19.17 23.10
N ASN A 54 -9.73 -19.50 23.75
CA ASN A 54 -8.54 -19.95 23.05
C ASN A 54 -8.81 -21.29 22.34
N VAL A 55 -8.23 -21.48 21.16
CA VAL A 55 -8.42 -22.69 20.34
C VAL A 55 -7.45 -23.80 20.77
N HIS A 56 -7.78 -25.05 20.44
CA HIS A 56 -6.99 -26.28 20.62
C HIS A 56 -6.64 -26.73 22.05
N ARG A 57 -6.65 -25.84 23.06
CA ARG A 57 -6.08 -26.14 24.39
C ARG A 57 -7.06 -26.57 25.48
N ALA A 58 -8.35 -26.30 25.35
CA ALA A 58 -9.30 -26.51 26.45
C ALA A 58 -10.50 -27.38 26.07
N SER A 59 -10.99 -28.17 27.03
CA SER A 59 -12.08 -29.12 26.87
C SER A 59 -13.49 -28.54 27.11
N HIS A 60 -13.60 -27.26 27.50
CA HIS A 60 -14.89 -26.63 27.73
C HIS A 60 -15.60 -26.24 26.42
N ALA A 61 -16.93 -26.11 26.49
CA ALA A 61 -17.79 -25.91 25.32
C ALA A 61 -17.39 -24.71 24.43
N LEU A 62 -17.01 -23.57 25.03
CA LEU A 62 -16.60 -22.39 24.25
C LEU A 62 -15.32 -22.65 23.43
N SER A 63 -14.32 -23.31 24.01
CA SER A 63 -13.08 -23.68 23.32
C SER A 63 -13.35 -24.67 22.20
N ALA A 64 -14.22 -25.66 22.43
CA ALA A 64 -14.64 -26.60 21.39
C ALA A 64 -15.34 -25.89 20.22
N LYS A 65 -16.25 -24.94 20.50
CA LYS A 65 -16.96 -24.16 19.47
C LYS A 65 -15.99 -23.26 18.69
N ALA A 66 -15.11 -22.51 19.36
CA ALA A 66 -14.11 -21.67 18.72
C ALA A 66 -13.14 -22.48 17.85
N THR A 67 -12.66 -23.62 18.36
CA THR A 67 -11.77 -24.54 17.63
C THR A 67 -12.43 -25.09 16.39
N LEU A 68 -13.69 -25.53 16.49
CA LEU A 68 -14.43 -26.04 15.33
C LEU A 68 -14.57 -24.97 14.25
N ALA A 69 -14.98 -23.76 14.60
CA ALA A 69 -15.11 -22.66 13.66
C ALA A 69 -13.77 -22.27 13.01
N PHE A 70 -12.68 -22.26 13.79
CA PHE A 70 -11.34 -21.96 13.31
C PHE A 70 -10.82 -22.99 12.29
N GLU A 71 -11.00 -24.29 12.54
CA GLU A 71 -10.58 -25.33 11.58
C GLU A 71 -11.52 -25.45 10.36
N GLN A 72 -12.81 -25.11 10.53
CA GLN A 72 -13.73 -24.96 9.40
C GLN A 72 -13.29 -23.86 8.46
N ALA A 73 -12.80 -22.72 8.97
CA ALA A 73 -12.25 -21.65 8.15
C ALA A 73 -11.06 -22.13 7.29
N ARG A 74 -10.22 -23.01 7.84
CA ARG A 74 -9.08 -23.58 7.10
C ARG A 74 -9.55 -24.47 5.96
N THR A 75 -10.58 -25.28 6.23
CA THR A 75 -11.23 -26.12 5.21
C THR A 75 -11.86 -25.26 4.11
N GLU A 76 -12.48 -24.14 4.46
CA GLU A 76 -13.08 -23.22 3.49
C GLU A 76 -12.01 -22.60 2.59
N VAL A 77 -10.88 -22.17 3.16
CA VAL A 77 -9.72 -21.70 2.38
C VAL A 77 -9.17 -22.79 1.47
N GLN A 78 -8.99 -24.00 1.98
CA GLN A 78 -8.51 -25.15 1.20
C GLN A 78 -9.38 -25.38 -0.04
N ARG A 79 -10.71 -25.31 0.10
CA ARG A 79 -11.65 -25.42 -1.02
C ARG A 79 -11.59 -24.21 -1.95
N PHE A 80 -11.52 -23.00 -1.41
CA PHE A 80 -11.46 -21.76 -2.19
C PHE A 80 -10.28 -21.72 -3.15
N ILE A 81 -9.10 -22.15 -2.70
CA ILE A 81 -7.90 -22.22 -3.55
C ILE A 81 -7.71 -23.59 -4.21
N GLN A 82 -8.62 -24.54 -3.96
CA GLN A 82 -8.57 -25.92 -4.42
C GLN A 82 -7.23 -26.62 -4.12
N ALA A 83 -6.68 -26.37 -2.92
CA ALA A 83 -5.53 -27.11 -2.41
C ALA A 83 -5.90 -28.59 -2.20
N LYS A 84 -4.92 -29.49 -2.25
CA LYS A 84 -5.19 -30.93 -2.18
C LYS A 84 -5.51 -31.38 -0.75
N HIS A 85 -4.79 -30.81 0.21
CA HIS A 85 -4.88 -31.15 1.62
C HIS A 85 -5.07 -29.90 2.48
N VAL A 86 -5.75 -30.02 3.62
CA VAL A 86 -6.04 -28.88 4.50
C VAL A 86 -4.78 -28.42 5.24
N GLU A 87 -3.85 -29.34 5.48
CA GLU A 87 -2.55 -29.11 6.12
C GLU A 87 -1.59 -28.31 5.24
N GLU A 88 -1.92 -28.11 3.96
CA GLU A 88 -1.19 -27.24 3.03
C GLU A 88 -1.53 -25.75 3.26
N VAL A 89 -2.57 -25.45 4.04
CA VAL A 89 -3.00 -24.09 4.37
C VAL A 89 -2.45 -23.70 5.73
N ILE A 90 -1.49 -22.77 5.75
CA ILE A 90 -0.88 -22.21 6.94
C ILE A 90 -1.41 -20.80 7.17
N TRP A 91 -1.86 -20.50 8.38
CA TRP A 91 -2.26 -19.16 8.78
C TRP A 91 -1.04 -18.27 9.00
N THR A 92 -1.13 -17.06 8.48
CA THR A 92 -0.14 -16.00 8.68
C THR A 92 -0.85 -14.69 8.96
N SER A 93 -0.11 -13.63 9.27
CA SER A 93 -0.70 -12.29 9.44
C SER A 93 -0.97 -11.56 8.12
N GLY A 94 -0.57 -12.14 6.97
CA GLY A 94 -0.66 -11.54 5.64
C GLY A 94 0.38 -12.11 4.69
N THR A 95 0.28 -11.77 3.40
CA THR A 95 1.24 -12.13 2.34
C THR A 95 2.70 -11.93 2.77
N THR A 96 3.02 -10.76 3.35
CA THR A 96 4.37 -10.43 3.83
C THR A 96 4.89 -11.45 4.85
N SER A 97 4.05 -11.89 5.78
CA SER A 97 4.43 -12.88 6.80
C SER A 97 4.63 -14.26 6.17
N GLY A 98 3.78 -14.65 5.22
CA GLY A 98 3.96 -15.88 4.44
C GLY A 98 5.27 -15.94 3.67
N ILE A 99 5.65 -14.85 2.98
CA ILE A 99 6.93 -14.80 2.24
C ILE A 99 8.12 -14.86 3.21
N ASN A 100 8.05 -14.15 4.33
CA ASN A 100 9.09 -14.22 5.37
C ASN A 100 9.24 -15.62 5.95
N LEU A 101 8.13 -16.33 6.20
CA LEU A 101 8.15 -17.71 6.66
C LEU A 101 8.92 -18.58 5.66
N ILE A 102 8.59 -18.51 4.36
CA ILE A 102 9.31 -19.29 3.33
C ILE A 102 10.79 -18.91 3.29
N ALA A 103 11.11 -17.61 3.21
CA ALA A 103 12.49 -17.14 3.09
C ALA A 103 13.35 -17.55 4.30
N GLN A 104 12.85 -17.39 5.53
CA GLN A 104 13.60 -17.71 6.74
C GLN A 104 13.61 -19.21 7.08
N SER A 105 12.57 -19.96 6.73
CA SER A 105 12.53 -21.41 7.01
C SER A 105 13.14 -22.23 5.89
N TRP A 106 12.61 -22.13 4.67
CA TRP A 106 13.12 -22.86 3.53
C TRP A 106 14.45 -22.26 3.05
N GLY A 107 14.49 -20.94 2.84
CA GLY A 107 15.66 -20.27 2.27
C GLY A 107 16.92 -20.45 3.12
N GLN A 108 16.81 -20.32 4.44
CA GLN A 108 17.94 -20.48 5.36
C GLN A 108 18.59 -21.87 5.31
N ASN A 109 17.79 -22.91 5.07
CA ASN A 109 18.27 -24.29 5.08
C ASN A 109 18.72 -24.80 3.70
N ASN A 110 18.32 -24.14 2.61
CA ASN A 110 18.48 -24.67 1.25
C ASN A 110 19.34 -23.79 0.34
N LEU A 111 19.52 -22.50 0.66
CA LEU A 111 20.34 -21.60 -0.14
C LEU A 111 21.79 -21.59 0.34
N CYS A 112 22.71 -21.61 -0.63
CA CYS A 112 24.15 -21.53 -0.43
C CYS A 112 24.74 -20.34 -1.21
N HIS A 113 26.01 -20.06 -0.96
CA HIS A 113 26.73 -18.99 -1.64
C HIS A 113 26.71 -19.19 -3.17
N GLY A 114 26.23 -18.18 -3.89
CA GLY A 114 26.15 -18.18 -5.35
C GLY A 114 24.92 -18.89 -5.93
N ASP A 115 24.02 -19.43 -5.12
CA ASP A 115 22.68 -19.80 -5.59
C ASP A 115 21.90 -18.55 -6.00
N GLU A 116 20.97 -18.69 -6.94
CA GLU A 116 20.23 -17.58 -7.51
C GLU A 116 18.76 -17.57 -7.08
N ILE A 117 18.30 -16.40 -6.65
CA ILE A 117 16.91 -16.06 -6.39
C ILE A 117 16.44 -15.15 -7.52
N LEU A 118 15.51 -15.63 -8.34
CA LEU A 118 14.89 -14.83 -9.40
C LEU A 118 13.68 -14.08 -8.83
N LEU A 119 13.73 -12.75 -8.94
CA LEU A 119 12.61 -11.83 -8.69
C LEU A 119 12.24 -11.10 -9.99
N SER A 120 11.28 -10.18 -9.97
CA SER A 120 10.96 -9.31 -11.10
C SER A 120 10.98 -7.83 -10.73
N HIS A 121 10.99 -6.95 -11.73
CA HIS A 121 10.86 -5.52 -11.47
C HIS A 121 9.46 -5.10 -10.99
N VAL A 122 8.42 -5.93 -11.18
CA VAL A 122 7.03 -5.60 -10.75
C VAL A 122 6.70 -6.02 -9.32
N GLU A 123 7.67 -6.56 -8.59
CA GLU A 123 7.43 -7.07 -7.25
C GLU A 123 7.06 -5.96 -6.26
N HIS A 124 6.12 -6.30 -5.39
CA HIS A 124 5.86 -5.53 -4.18
C HIS A 124 7.03 -5.73 -3.20
N HIS A 125 7.36 -4.73 -2.37
CA HIS A 125 8.46 -4.78 -1.39
C HIS A 125 8.43 -6.02 -0.49
N ALA A 126 7.22 -6.47 -0.13
CA ALA A 126 7.00 -7.71 0.64
C ALA A 126 7.58 -8.97 -0.03
N ASN A 127 7.72 -8.97 -1.35
CA ASN A 127 8.34 -10.03 -2.14
C ASN A 127 9.75 -9.70 -2.64
N ILE A 128 10.41 -8.70 -2.02
CA ILE A 128 11.81 -8.33 -2.31
C ILE A 128 12.64 -8.42 -1.04
N VAL A 129 12.23 -7.70 0.01
CA VAL A 129 13.03 -7.51 1.22
C VAL A 129 13.35 -8.83 1.94
N PRO A 130 12.42 -9.79 2.10
CA PRO A 130 12.74 -11.07 2.76
C PRO A 130 13.83 -11.86 2.02
N TRP A 131 13.84 -11.78 0.69
CA TRP A 131 14.83 -12.43 -0.16
C TRP A 131 16.19 -11.74 -0.09
N GLN A 132 16.21 -10.40 0.01
CA GLN A 132 17.45 -9.66 0.26
C GLN A 132 18.08 -10.05 1.60
N MET A 133 17.26 -10.10 2.66
CA MET A 133 17.73 -10.48 3.99
C MET A 133 18.28 -11.91 4.04
N ILE A 134 17.69 -12.86 3.31
CA ILE A 134 18.22 -14.23 3.30
C ILE A 134 19.44 -14.37 2.39
N ALA A 135 19.47 -13.66 1.26
CA ALA A 135 20.62 -13.61 0.37
C ALA A 135 21.88 -13.08 1.07
N GLU A 136 21.74 -12.03 1.89
CA GLU A 136 22.82 -11.49 2.70
C GLU A 136 23.39 -12.52 3.69
N LYS A 137 22.53 -13.35 4.29
CA LYS A 137 22.94 -14.40 5.24
C LYS A 137 23.58 -15.61 4.59
N THR A 138 23.11 -16.02 3.41
CA THR A 138 23.53 -17.27 2.75
C THR A 138 24.57 -17.06 1.65
N GLY A 139 24.75 -15.83 1.19
CA GLY A 139 25.56 -15.49 0.02
C GLY A 139 24.86 -15.80 -1.30
N ALA A 140 23.56 -16.06 -1.31
CA ALA A 140 22.78 -16.18 -2.54
C ALA A 140 22.73 -14.83 -3.28
N VAL A 141 22.48 -14.87 -4.59
CA VAL A 141 22.45 -13.70 -5.47
C VAL A 141 21.04 -13.48 -6.00
N ILE A 142 20.56 -12.24 -5.90
CA ILE A 142 19.29 -11.86 -6.52
C ILE A 142 19.53 -11.50 -7.98
N LYS A 143 18.72 -12.09 -8.87
CA LYS A 143 18.60 -11.71 -10.27
C LYS A 143 17.19 -11.20 -10.51
N VAL A 144 17.05 -10.13 -11.29
CA VAL A 144 15.77 -9.46 -11.49
C VAL A 144 15.35 -9.61 -12.96
N LEU A 145 14.19 -10.22 -13.18
CA LEU A 145 13.62 -10.43 -14.50
C LEU A 145 13.12 -9.09 -15.07
N PRO A 146 13.48 -8.76 -16.32
CA PRO A 146 13.05 -7.54 -16.99
C PRO A 146 11.58 -7.61 -17.37
N LEU A 147 11.04 -6.45 -17.73
CA LEU A 147 9.65 -6.31 -18.19
C LEU A 147 9.59 -6.02 -19.68
N ASP A 148 8.53 -6.51 -20.32
CA ASP A 148 8.17 -6.15 -21.68
C ASP A 148 7.57 -4.74 -21.77
N VAL A 149 7.21 -4.32 -22.99
CA VAL A 149 6.63 -3.00 -23.25
C VAL A 149 5.25 -2.78 -22.60
N ASN A 150 4.61 -3.84 -22.12
CA ASN A 150 3.32 -3.83 -21.44
C ASN A 150 3.48 -3.89 -19.91
N GLY A 151 4.71 -3.96 -19.40
CA GLY A 151 4.99 -4.06 -17.98
C GLY A 151 4.76 -5.46 -17.40
N LEU A 152 4.71 -6.50 -18.25
CA LEU A 152 4.71 -7.91 -17.84
C LEU A 152 6.14 -8.43 -17.77
N ILE A 153 6.39 -9.50 -17.02
CA ILE A 153 7.68 -10.21 -17.08
C ILE A 153 7.95 -10.65 -18.54
N ASP A 154 9.10 -10.25 -19.10
CA ASP A 154 9.43 -10.51 -20.50
C ASP A 154 9.76 -11.99 -20.73
N GLU A 155 8.83 -12.70 -21.35
CA GLU A 155 8.98 -14.11 -21.69
C GLU A 155 10.18 -14.40 -22.61
N ASN A 156 10.56 -13.45 -23.47
CA ASN A 156 11.68 -13.63 -24.41
C ASN A 156 13.03 -13.56 -23.70
N ALA A 157 13.11 -12.82 -22.58
CA ALA A 157 14.32 -12.69 -21.80
C ALA A 157 14.59 -13.88 -20.88
N LEU A 158 13.55 -14.67 -20.53
CA LEU A 158 13.63 -15.70 -19.48
C LEU A 158 14.76 -16.72 -19.69
N ALA A 159 15.03 -17.12 -20.94
CA ALA A 159 16.04 -18.15 -21.23
C ALA A 159 17.45 -17.77 -20.72
N GLY A 160 17.77 -16.48 -20.64
CA GLY A 160 19.06 -16.00 -20.14
C GLY A 160 19.19 -15.93 -18.62
N TYR A 161 18.08 -16.07 -17.87
CA TYR A 161 18.06 -15.91 -16.41
C TYR A 161 18.04 -17.24 -15.65
N PHE A 162 17.54 -18.32 -16.27
CA PHE A 162 17.39 -19.61 -15.60
C PHE A 162 18.60 -20.51 -15.87
N ASN A 163 19.17 -21.08 -14.81
CA ASN A 163 20.27 -22.04 -14.88
C ASN A 163 20.29 -22.97 -13.65
N GLU A 164 21.26 -23.86 -13.54
CA GLU A 164 21.36 -24.85 -12.44
C GLU A 164 21.55 -24.23 -11.04
N ARG A 165 22.00 -22.96 -10.97
CA ARG A 165 22.10 -22.20 -9.71
C ARG A 165 20.78 -21.58 -9.30
N THR A 166 19.79 -21.49 -10.19
CA THR A 166 18.46 -20.99 -9.84
C THR A 166 17.79 -21.91 -8.82
N LYS A 167 17.53 -21.42 -7.61
CA LYS A 167 16.89 -22.18 -6.52
C LYS A 167 15.52 -21.67 -6.15
N VAL A 168 15.27 -20.38 -6.33
CA VAL A 168 13.98 -19.74 -6.02
C VAL A 168 13.56 -18.90 -7.22
N VAL A 169 12.30 -19.02 -7.60
CA VAL A 169 11.64 -18.14 -8.57
C VAL A 169 10.43 -17.55 -7.87
N SER A 170 10.55 -16.31 -7.40
CA SER A 170 9.49 -15.64 -6.68
C SER A 170 8.96 -14.44 -7.46
N PHE A 171 7.64 -14.40 -7.65
CA PHE A 171 7.02 -13.39 -8.49
C PHE A 171 5.56 -13.12 -8.13
N ALA A 172 5.10 -11.91 -8.42
CA ALA A 172 3.70 -11.55 -8.29
C ALA A 172 2.85 -12.22 -9.37
N HIS A 173 1.72 -12.82 -8.98
CA HIS A 173 0.71 -13.30 -9.93
C HIS A 173 0.13 -12.11 -10.72
N ILE A 174 -0.21 -11.03 -10.00
CA ILE A 174 -0.70 -9.77 -10.57
C ILE A 174 0.03 -8.61 -9.90
N SER A 175 0.56 -7.68 -10.70
CA SER A 175 1.19 -6.45 -10.16
C SER A 175 0.17 -5.56 -9.45
N ASN A 176 0.51 -5.06 -8.26
CA ASN A 176 -0.31 -4.10 -7.52
C ASN A 176 -0.28 -2.67 -8.10
N VAL A 177 0.55 -2.43 -9.10
CA VAL A 177 0.69 -1.16 -9.81
C VAL A 177 0.14 -1.28 -11.22
N ILE A 178 0.56 -2.31 -11.97
CA ILE A 178 0.23 -2.43 -13.38
C ILE A 178 -1.12 -3.11 -13.61
N GLY A 179 -1.60 -3.91 -12.64
CA GLY A 179 -2.90 -4.57 -12.74
C GLY A 179 -2.97 -5.68 -13.79
N LYS A 180 -1.83 -6.16 -14.26
CA LYS A 180 -1.74 -7.24 -15.26
C LYS A 180 -1.28 -8.56 -14.67
N VAL A 181 -1.79 -9.65 -15.25
CA VAL A 181 -1.47 -11.04 -14.91
C VAL A 181 -0.15 -11.43 -15.58
N ASN A 182 0.85 -11.78 -14.76
CA ASN A 182 2.14 -12.26 -15.25
C ASN A 182 2.03 -13.65 -15.92
N PRO A 183 3.03 -14.08 -16.71
CA PRO A 183 3.06 -15.40 -17.37
C PRO A 183 3.34 -16.55 -16.38
N VAL A 184 2.43 -16.75 -15.41
CA VAL A 184 2.61 -17.62 -14.25
C VAL A 184 2.92 -19.07 -14.65
N LYS A 185 2.13 -19.66 -15.56
CA LYS A 185 2.33 -21.06 -15.99
C LYS A 185 3.70 -21.27 -16.65
N LYS A 186 4.19 -20.28 -17.41
CA LYS A 186 5.50 -20.34 -18.06
C LYS A 186 6.64 -20.32 -17.03
N LEU A 187 6.56 -19.40 -16.08
CA LEU A 187 7.55 -19.26 -15.00
C LEU A 187 7.62 -20.53 -14.14
N ILE A 188 6.47 -21.11 -13.78
CA ILE A 188 6.42 -22.39 -13.04
C ILE A 188 7.07 -23.52 -13.83
N THR A 189 6.76 -23.62 -15.13
CA THR A 189 7.33 -24.66 -16.01
C THR A 189 8.86 -24.56 -16.08
N LEU A 190 9.38 -23.33 -16.21
CA LEU A 190 10.82 -23.09 -16.22
C LEU A 190 11.46 -23.36 -14.85
N ALA A 191 10.85 -22.92 -13.76
CA ALA A 191 11.36 -23.19 -12.41
C ALA A 191 11.53 -24.70 -12.16
N LYS A 192 10.52 -25.49 -12.51
CA LYS A 192 10.58 -26.96 -12.41
C LYS A 192 11.68 -27.58 -13.25
N LYS A 193 11.90 -27.09 -14.48
CA LYS A 193 12.98 -27.55 -15.36
C LYS A 193 14.35 -27.45 -14.67
N TYR A 194 14.58 -26.40 -13.89
CA TYR A 194 15.82 -26.17 -13.15
C TYR A 194 15.74 -26.58 -11.67
N LYS A 195 14.67 -27.29 -11.26
CA LYS A 195 14.43 -27.75 -9.88
C LYS A 195 14.43 -26.61 -8.86
N ALA A 196 14.04 -25.41 -9.27
CA ALA A 196 13.83 -24.26 -8.41
C ALA A 196 12.42 -24.29 -7.83
N ILE A 197 12.26 -23.84 -6.59
CA ILE A 197 10.92 -23.65 -6.00
C ILE A 197 10.27 -22.38 -6.52
N THR A 198 8.94 -22.38 -6.57
CA THR A 198 8.12 -21.23 -6.95
C THR A 198 7.44 -20.61 -5.73
N VAL A 199 7.55 -19.29 -5.57
CA VAL A 199 6.87 -18.54 -4.51
C VAL A 199 6.05 -17.43 -5.13
N ILE A 200 4.73 -17.61 -5.17
CA ILE A 200 3.83 -16.73 -5.91
C ILE A 200 3.13 -15.76 -4.95
N ASP A 201 3.35 -14.46 -5.14
CA ASP A 201 2.57 -13.41 -4.48
C ASP A 201 1.20 -13.27 -5.17
N GLY A 202 0.16 -13.81 -4.51
CA GLY A 202 -1.22 -13.78 -4.94
C GLY A 202 -2.06 -12.69 -4.29
N ALA A 203 -1.47 -11.69 -3.64
CA ALA A 203 -2.19 -10.72 -2.83
C ALA A 203 -3.27 -9.94 -3.61
N GLN A 204 -3.04 -9.66 -4.89
CA GLN A 204 -4.07 -9.06 -5.75
C GLN A 204 -4.95 -10.15 -6.41
N ALA A 205 -4.36 -11.28 -6.82
CA ALA A 205 -5.09 -12.31 -7.55
C ALA A 205 -6.25 -12.95 -6.77
N CYS A 206 -6.14 -13.10 -5.44
CA CYS A 206 -7.12 -13.83 -4.63
C CYS A 206 -8.54 -13.25 -4.63
N ALA A 207 -8.70 -11.96 -4.96
CA ALA A 207 -10.00 -11.30 -5.04
C ALA A 207 -10.60 -11.28 -6.46
N HIS A 208 -9.80 -11.56 -7.49
CA HIS A 208 -10.15 -11.30 -8.89
C HIS A 208 -10.10 -12.56 -9.77
N LEU A 209 -9.36 -13.60 -9.36
CA LEU A 209 -9.16 -14.82 -10.13
C LEU A 209 -9.65 -16.04 -9.37
N THR A 210 -10.24 -17.00 -10.10
CA THR A 210 -10.46 -18.34 -9.55
C THR A 210 -9.11 -19.03 -9.38
N LEU A 211 -8.82 -19.47 -8.16
CA LEU A 211 -7.57 -20.11 -7.81
C LEU A 211 -7.73 -21.63 -7.79
N ASN A 212 -6.76 -22.33 -8.38
CA ASN A 212 -6.64 -23.77 -8.29
C ASN A 212 -5.17 -24.14 -8.13
N MET A 213 -4.75 -24.46 -6.90
CA MET A 213 -3.34 -24.78 -6.61
C MET A 213 -2.87 -26.07 -7.25
N GLN A 214 -3.78 -27.01 -7.53
CA GLN A 214 -3.47 -28.27 -8.21
C GLN A 214 -3.23 -28.07 -9.71
N ASP A 215 -4.04 -27.23 -10.39
CA ASP A 215 -3.82 -26.87 -11.80
C ASP A 215 -2.63 -25.93 -11.98
N LEU A 216 -2.48 -24.96 -11.07
CA LEU A 216 -1.36 -24.02 -11.10
C LEU A 216 -0.03 -24.74 -10.89
N ASP A 217 -0.05 -25.77 -10.04
CA ASP A 217 1.07 -26.66 -9.76
C ASP A 217 2.31 -25.89 -9.24
N CYS A 218 2.09 -24.82 -8.47
CA CYS A 218 3.15 -24.06 -7.77
C CYS A 218 3.58 -24.73 -6.45
N ASP A 219 4.70 -24.29 -5.88
CA ASP A 219 5.23 -24.81 -4.62
C ASP A 219 4.68 -24.06 -3.41
N PHE A 220 4.65 -22.73 -3.50
CA PHE A 220 4.07 -21.85 -2.51
C PHE A 220 3.22 -20.75 -3.15
N TYR A 221 2.12 -20.39 -2.48
CA TYR A 221 1.23 -19.32 -2.87
C TYR A 221 0.76 -18.54 -1.64
N VAL A 222 0.88 -17.22 -1.66
CA VAL A 222 0.58 -16.37 -0.49
C VAL A 222 -0.43 -15.28 -0.82
N PHE A 223 -1.34 -14.99 0.11
CA PHE A 223 -2.28 -13.88 -0.05
C PHE A 223 -2.81 -13.34 1.29
N SER A 224 -3.43 -12.17 1.26
CA SER A 224 -3.95 -11.46 2.43
C SER A 224 -5.46 -11.30 2.38
N ALA A 225 -6.14 -11.60 3.48
CA ALA A 225 -7.60 -11.52 3.57
C ALA A 225 -8.15 -10.10 3.34
N HIS A 226 -7.45 -9.06 3.81
CA HIS A 226 -7.89 -7.66 3.73
C HIS A 226 -7.95 -7.07 2.30
N LYS A 227 -7.51 -7.83 1.30
CA LYS A 227 -7.65 -7.50 -0.13
C LYS A 227 -8.82 -8.23 -0.80
N MET A 228 -9.48 -9.14 -0.08
CA MET A 228 -10.64 -9.91 -0.55
C MET A 228 -11.80 -9.83 0.45
N PHE A 229 -12.16 -8.59 0.81
CA PHE A 229 -13.26 -8.23 1.72
C PHE A 229 -13.13 -8.72 3.17
N GLY A 230 -12.05 -9.43 3.50
CA GLY A 230 -11.79 -10.00 4.82
C GLY A 230 -11.13 -9.05 5.81
N PRO A 231 -10.86 -9.54 7.04
CA PRO A 231 -10.24 -8.76 8.10
C PRO A 231 -8.75 -8.50 7.87
N THR A 232 -8.22 -7.51 8.58
CA THR A 232 -6.77 -7.26 8.67
C THR A 232 -6.07 -8.28 9.56
N GLY A 233 -4.75 -8.43 9.40
CA GLY A 233 -3.95 -9.32 10.26
C GLY A 233 -4.22 -10.82 10.02
N VAL A 234 -4.81 -11.17 8.88
CA VAL A 234 -5.02 -12.55 8.44
C VAL A 234 -4.51 -12.71 7.02
N GLY A 235 -3.68 -13.73 6.82
CA GLY A 235 -3.18 -14.16 5.52
C GLY A 235 -3.05 -15.66 5.46
N VAL A 236 -2.82 -16.15 4.25
CA VAL A 236 -2.69 -17.57 3.95
C VAL A 236 -1.38 -17.78 3.24
N LEU A 237 -0.65 -18.79 3.70
CA LEU A 237 0.41 -19.45 2.95
C LEU A 237 -0.11 -20.83 2.56
N TYR A 238 -0.31 -21.05 1.27
CA TYR A 238 -0.35 -22.39 0.70
C TYR A 238 1.09 -22.85 0.46
N GLY A 239 1.41 -24.09 0.85
CA GLY A 239 2.64 -24.75 0.48
C GLY A 239 2.41 -26.23 0.23
N ARG A 240 3.13 -26.82 -0.74
CA ARG A 240 3.09 -28.28 -0.94
C ARG A 240 3.46 -28.99 0.35
N ARG A 241 2.67 -30.00 0.71
CA ARG A 241 2.83 -30.74 1.96
C ARG A 241 4.24 -31.30 2.14
N GLU A 242 4.87 -31.79 1.07
CA GLU A 242 6.23 -32.36 1.12
C GLU A 242 7.29 -31.29 1.48
N LEU A 243 7.16 -30.08 0.91
CA LEU A 243 8.06 -28.96 1.21
C LEU A 243 7.81 -28.41 2.62
N LEU A 244 6.55 -28.22 3.00
CA LEU A 244 6.20 -27.78 4.34
C LEU A 244 6.71 -28.75 5.41
N ASN A 245 6.70 -30.06 5.15
CA ASN A 245 7.22 -31.06 6.07
C ASN A 245 8.75 -30.98 6.22
N SER A 246 9.50 -30.76 5.14
CA SER A 246 10.97 -30.69 5.17
C SER A 246 11.50 -29.38 5.78
N MET A 247 10.70 -28.33 5.77
CA MET A 247 11.03 -27.03 6.33
C MET A 247 11.13 -27.06 7.87
N PRO A 248 12.16 -26.43 8.49
CA PRO A 248 12.24 -26.26 9.94
C PRO A 248 11.17 -25.27 10.42
N PRO A 249 10.81 -25.25 11.71
CA PRO A 249 9.92 -24.22 12.22
C PRO A 249 10.48 -22.81 12.03
N TYR A 250 9.58 -21.84 11.83
CA TYR A 250 9.93 -20.43 11.65
C TYR A 250 9.91 -19.65 12.97
N GLN A 251 8.76 -19.64 13.66
CA GLN A 251 8.59 -19.04 14.98
C GLN A 251 8.50 -20.13 16.05
N GLY A 252 9.13 -19.89 17.20
CA GLY A 252 9.09 -20.81 18.35
C GLY A 252 8.12 -20.32 19.43
N GLY A 253 7.35 -21.23 20.02
CA GLY A 253 6.39 -20.90 21.07
C GLY A 253 5.46 -22.07 21.42
N GLY A 254 4.34 -21.77 22.07
CA GLY A 254 3.26 -22.76 22.26
C GLY A 254 2.53 -23.08 20.95
N GLU A 255 1.62 -24.07 20.98
CA GLU A 255 0.88 -24.66 19.84
C GLU A 255 1.72 -25.41 18.80
N MET A 256 2.88 -24.88 18.44
CA MET A 256 3.77 -25.44 17.42
C MET A 256 4.67 -26.58 17.92
N ILE A 257 4.61 -26.90 19.21
CA ILE A 257 5.39 -27.96 19.85
C ILE A 257 4.57 -29.22 20.09
N LYS A 258 5.22 -30.38 19.99
CA LYS A 258 4.70 -31.68 20.46
C LYS A 258 5.14 -31.97 21.89
N ARG A 259 6.38 -31.61 22.24
CA ARG A 259 6.94 -31.77 23.59
C ARG A 259 8.04 -30.74 23.82
N VAL A 260 8.06 -30.15 25.01
CA VAL A 260 9.10 -29.20 25.45
C VAL A 260 9.70 -29.66 26.77
N SER A 261 11.02 -29.53 26.90
CA SER A 261 11.78 -29.72 28.14
C SER A 261 13.06 -28.90 28.10
N PHE A 262 13.70 -28.66 29.24
CA PHE A 262 15.00 -27.98 29.27
C PHE A 262 16.13 -28.75 28.55
N LYS A 263 15.93 -30.03 28.21
CA LYS A 263 16.88 -30.84 27.44
C LYS A 263 16.64 -30.79 25.93
N GLY A 264 15.53 -30.20 25.47
CA GLY A 264 15.18 -30.13 24.06
C GLY A 264 13.68 -30.10 23.79
N THR A 265 13.34 -29.81 22.53
CA THR A 265 11.98 -29.61 22.03
C THR A 265 11.76 -30.44 20.77
N SER A 266 10.60 -31.07 20.66
CA SER A 266 10.10 -31.67 19.41
C SER A 266 8.88 -30.90 18.92
N PHE A 267 8.77 -30.69 17.61
CA PHE A 267 7.75 -29.85 17.00
C PHE A 267 6.49 -30.64 16.62
N ASN A 268 5.38 -29.91 16.50
CA ASN A 268 4.10 -30.42 16.06
C ASN A 268 4.12 -30.71 14.54
N GLU A 269 3.08 -31.37 14.05
CA GLU A 269 2.89 -31.65 12.63
C GLU A 269 2.23 -30.46 11.92
N LEU A 270 2.07 -30.56 10.59
CA LEU A 270 1.35 -29.55 9.82
C LEU A 270 -0.14 -29.53 10.20
N PRO A 271 -0.79 -28.36 10.19
CA PRO A 271 -0.23 -27.03 9.89
C PRO A 271 0.45 -26.36 11.11
N PHE A 272 0.22 -26.88 12.31
CA PHE A 272 0.55 -26.24 13.59
C PHE A 272 2.04 -25.93 13.79
N LYS A 273 2.94 -26.68 13.14
CA LYS A 273 4.39 -26.42 13.14
C LYS A 273 4.76 -24.96 12.83
N PHE A 274 3.92 -24.26 12.06
CA PHE A 274 4.16 -22.89 11.62
C PHE A 274 3.26 -21.83 12.27
N GLU A 275 2.40 -22.23 13.22
CA GLU A 275 1.38 -21.37 13.84
C GLU A 275 1.68 -21.22 15.33
N ALA A 276 2.79 -20.54 15.64
CA ALA A 276 3.27 -20.38 17.01
C ALA A 276 2.40 -19.40 17.82
N GLY A 277 2.03 -19.80 19.03
CA GLY A 277 1.24 -18.98 19.95
C GLY A 277 -0.25 -18.95 19.60
N THR A 278 -1.00 -18.11 20.32
CA THR A 278 -2.45 -17.96 20.09
C THR A 278 -2.68 -17.31 18.71
N PRO A 279 -3.40 -17.95 17.79
CA PRO A 279 -3.68 -17.38 16.47
C PRO A 279 -4.72 -16.26 16.57
N HIS A 280 -4.83 -15.46 15.50
CA HIS A 280 -5.92 -14.49 15.34
C HIS A 280 -7.24 -15.19 14.95
N TYR A 281 -7.77 -16.03 15.85
CA TYR A 281 -8.88 -16.94 15.54
C TYR A 281 -10.17 -16.20 15.16
N ALA A 282 -10.50 -15.07 15.79
CA ALA A 282 -11.69 -14.28 15.44
C ALA A 282 -11.61 -13.76 13.99
N GLY A 283 -10.46 -13.19 13.61
CA GLY A 283 -10.22 -12.77 12.23
C GLY A 283 -10.22 -13.95 11.24
N VAL A 284 -9.67 -15.11 11.60
CA VAL A 284 -9.71 -16.30 10.72
C VAL A 284 -11.15 -16.77 10.48
N ILE A 285 -11.98 -16.79 11.52
CA ILE A 285 -13.40 -17.15 11.40
C ILE A 285 -14.16 -16.12 10.55
N ALA A 286 -13.92 -14.82 10.78
CA ALA A 286 -14.49 -13.75 9.96
C ALA A 286 -13.99 -13.78 8.50
N PHE A 287 -12.77 -14.24 8.26
CA PHE A 287 -12.26 -14.45 6.91
C PHE A 287 -13.02 -15.56 6.17
N SER A 288 -13.37 -16.66 6.86
CA SER A 288 -14.25 -17.69 6.29
C SER A 288 -15.60 -17.11 5.84
N ALA A 289 -16.18 -16.20 6.62
CA ALA A 289 -17.42 -15.51 6.25
C ALA A 289 -17.24 -14.64 4.98
N SER A 290 -16.06 -14.05 4.77
CA SER A 290 -15.74 -13.32 3.54
C SER A 290 -15.74 -14.24 2.31
N ILE A 291 -15.15 -15.43 2.42
CA ILE A 291 -15.13 -16.42 1.32
C ILE A 291 -16.56 -16.88 1.00
N GLN A 292 -17.35 -17.20 2.03
CA GLN A 292 -18.76 -17.59 1.86
C GLN A 292 -19.57 -16.46 1.19
N PHE A 293 -19.34 -15.21 1.59
CA PHE A 293 -19.95 -14.04 0.96
C PHE A 293 -19.61 -13.94 -0.53
N ILE A 294 -18.33 -14.07 -0.89
CA ILE A 294 -17.88 -14.10 -2.29
C ILE A 294 -18.58 -15.24 -3.07
N ASN A 295 -18.68 -16.42 -2.47
CA ASN A 295 -19.30 -17.60 -3.08
C ASN A 295 -20.80 -17.40 -3.35
N VAL A 296 -21.54 -16.71 -2.45
CA VAL A 296 -22.96 -16.38 -2.66
C VAL A 296 -23.17 -15.54 -3.93
N PHE A 297 -22.27 -14.59 -4.20
CA PHE A 297 -22.33 -13.73 -5.38
C PHE A 297 -21.60 -14.26 -6.60
N SER A 298 -20.93 -15.41 -6.50
CA SER A 298 -20.03 -15.99 -7.51
C SER A 298 -18.84 -15.09 -7.87
N LEU A 299 -17.63 -15.55 -7.55
CA LEU A 299 -16.39 -14.85 -7.91
C LEU A 299 -16.31 -14.51 -9.40
N THR A 300 -16.78 -15.40 -10.28
CA THR A 300 -16.82 -15.16 -11.72
C THR A 300 -17.71 -13.98 -12.09
N GLN A 301 -18.90 -13.87 -11.49
CA GLN A 301 -19.80 -12.74 -11.78
C GLN A 301 -19.25 -11.42 -11.24
N LEU A 302 -18.61 -11.44 -10.08
CA LEU A 302 -17.91 -10.29 -9.52
C LEU A 302 -16.78 -9.82 -10.44
N ALA A 303 -15.94 -10.75 -10.90
CA ALA A 303 -14.83 -10.46 -11.82
C ALA A 303 -15.32 -9.95 -13.18
N GLU A 304 -16.39 -10.52 -13.74
CA GLU A 304 -16.99 -10.04 -14.99
C GLU A 304 -17.52 -8.60 -14.89
N TYR A 305 -18.16 -8.26 -13.77
CA TYR A 305 -18.63 -6.89 -13.52
C TYR A 305 -17.45 -5.93 -13.35
N GLU A 306 -16.48 -6.31 -12.52
CA GLU A 306 -15.29 -5.49 -12.26
C GLU A 306 -14.49 -5.25 -13.55
N HIS A 307 -14.36 -6.26 -14.42
CA HIS A 307 -13.69 -6.11 -15.71
C HIS A 307 -14.40 -5.07 -16.59
N LYS A 308 -15.74 -5.10 -16.69
CA LYS A 308 -16.50 -4.10 -17.45
C LYS A 308 -16.35 -2.69 -16.88
N LEU A 309 -16.33 -2.56 -15.55
CA LEU A 309 -16.12 -1.27 -14.89
C LEU A 309 -14.69 -0.75 -15.11
N THR A 310 -13.71 -1.66 -15.10
CA THR A 310 -12.30 -1.37 -15.37
C THR A 310 -12.10 -0.89 -16.80
N THR A 311 -12.67 -1.59 -17.79
CA THR A 311 -12.66 -1.15 -19.20
C THR A 311 -13.23 0.25 -19.32
N TYR A 312 -14.39 0.49 -18.74
CA TYR A 312 -15.05 1.80 -18.79
C TYR A 312 -14.20 2.93 -18.19
N CYS A 313 -13.62 2.70 -17.00
CA CYS A 313 -12.75 3.67 -16.36
C CYS A 313 -11.48 3.93 -17.17
N TYR A 314 -10.87 2.87 -17.72
CA TYR A 314 -9.69 2.98 -18.57
C TYR A 314 -9.97 3.79 -19.84
N GLU A 315 -11.06 3.51 -20.56
CA GLU A 315 -11.47 4.25 -21.76
C GLU A 315 -11.72 5.74 -21.47
N LYS A 316 -12.39 6.03 -20.35
CA LYS A 316 -12.61 7.43 -19.91
C LYS A 316 -11.29 8.14 -19.60
N LEU A 317 -10.37 7.49 -18.91
CA LEU A 317 -9.03 8.05 -18.63
C LEU A 317 -8.22 8.24 -19.92
N GLN A 318 -8.30 7.29 -20.86
CA GLN A 318 -7.59 7.34 -22.13
C GLN A 318 -8.04 8.52 -23.00
N SER A 319 -9.28 8.99 -22.85
CA SER A 319 -9.78 10.17 -23.54
C SER A 319 -9.18 11.50 -23.05
N ILE A 320 -8.46 11.49 -21.92
CA ILE A 320 -7.85 12.69 -21.33
C ILE A 320 -6.40 12.81 -21.80
N GLU A 321 -6.11 13.78 -22.66
CA GLU A 321 -4.78 13.99 -23.27
C GLU A 321 -3.64 14.13 -22.25
N ALA A 322 -3.92 14.69 -21.08
CA ALA A 322 -2.92 14.91 -20.03
C ALA A 322 -2.52 13.61 -19.29
N ILE A 323 -3.17 12.47 -19.55
CA ILE A 323 -2.92 11.21 -18.85
C ILE A 323 -1.81 10.42 -19.54
N LYS A 324 -0.82 9.98 -18.76
CA LYS A 324 0.19 9.01 -19.17
C LYS A 324 0.08 7.76 -18.32
N PHE A 325 -0.43 6.68 -18.91
CA PHE A 325 -0.50 5.39 -18.24
C PHE A 325 0.90 4.82 -17.96
N VAL A 326 1.02 4.10 -16.85
CA VAL A 326 2.26 3.38 -16.48
C VAL A 326 2.53 2.21 -17.44
N ALA A 327 1.49 1.61 -18.01
CA ALA A 327 1.57 0.59 -19.06
C ALA A 327 0.62 0.93 -20.22
N LYS A 328 0.97 0.52 -21.44
CA LYS A 328 0.26 0.93 -22.67
C LYS A 328 -1.10 0.26 -22.89
N GLN A 329 -1.35 -0.87 -22.26
CA GLN A 329 -2.55 -1.68 -22.44
C GLN A 329 -3.44 -1.59 -21.21
N GLN A 330 -4.74 -1.84 -21.42
CA GLN A 330 -5.70 -1.96 -20.33
C GLN A 330 -5.21 -3.02 -19.31
N PRO A 331 -5.38 -2.78 -18.00
CA PRO A 331 -5.11 -3.80 -16.98
C PRO A 331 -6.14 -4.93 -17.02
N ASP A 332 -5.75 -6.09 -16.50
CA ASP A 332 -6.59 -7.28 -16.43
C ASP A 332 -7.59 -7.22 -15.26
N ILE A 333 -7.21 -6.53 -14.18
CA ILE A 333 -8.05 -6.27 -13.00
C ILE A 333 -8.30 -4.78 -12.82
N GLY A 334 -9.17 -4.41 -11.88
CA GLY A 334 -9.45 -3.02 -11.51
C GLY A 334 -8.28 -2.30 -10.83
N VAL A 335 -7.10 -2.25 -11.42
CA VAL A 335 -5.93 -1.48 -10.96
C VAL A 335 -5.38 -0.70 -12.15
N ILE A 336 -5.63 0.60 -12.17
CA ILE A 336 -5.23 1.51 -13.24
C ILE A 336 -4.25 2.54 -12.66
N SER A 337 -3.01 2.51 -13.14
CA SER A 337 -1.96 3.45 -12.72
C SER A 337 -1.55 4.40 -13.84
N PHE A 338 -1.44 5.68 -13.51
CA PHE A 338 -1.11 6.74 -14.47
C PHE A 338 -0.45 7.94 -13.78
N THR A 339 0.10 8.84 -14.57
CA THR A 339 0.55 10.18 -14.16
C THR A 339 -0.21 11.24 -14.95
N VAL A 340 -0.21 12.47 -14.44
CA VAL A 340 -0.82 13.63 -15.10
C VAL A 340 0.27 14.58 -15.55
N ILE A 341 0.33 14.90 -16.85
CA ILE A 341 1.30 15.83 -17.40
C ILE A 341 1.15 17.20 -16.73
N GLY A 342 2.25 17.73 -16.20
CA GLY A 342 2.30 19.06 -15.59
C GLY A 342 1.78 19.14 -14.16
N THR A 343 1.27 18.04 -13.57
CA THR A 343 0.75 18.05 -12.20
C THR A 343 1.34 16.93 -11.37
N HIS A 344 1.83 17.25 -10.18
CA HIS A 344 2.38 16.26 -9.28
C HIS A 344 1.29 15.27 -8.79
N ASN A 345 1.63 13.98 -8.69
CA ASN A 345 0.67 12.92 -8.34
C ASN A 345 -0.07 13.18 -7.02
N HIS A 346 0.66 13.72 -6.02
CA HIS A 346 0.11 14.03 -4.70
C HIS A 346 -0.89 15.20 -4.74
N ASP A 347 -0.72 16.17 -5.63
CA ASP A 347 -1.66 17.30 -5.76
C ASP A 347 -2.99 16.82 -6.33
N ILE A 348 -2.97 15.91 -7.31
CA ILE A 348 -4.18 15.28 -7.85
C ILE A 348 -4.89 14.44 -6.78
N ALA A 349 -4.15 13.59 -6.05
CA ALA A 349 -4.73 12.78 -4.98
C ALA A 349 -5.37 13.63 -3.88
N THR A 350 -4.73 14.73 -3.48
CA THR A 350 -5.28 15.64 -2.49
C THR A 350 -6.50 16.40 -3.01
N GLY A 351 -6.45 16.87 -4.25
CA GLY A 351 -7.59 17.54 -4.88
C GLY A 351 -8.82 16.64 -5.00
N LEU A 352 -8.63 15.35 -5.34
CA LEU A 352 -9.72 14.38 -5.42
C LEU A 352 -10.29 14.02 -4.04
N ASP A 353 -9.44 13.90 -3.02
CA ASP A 353 -9.85 13.68 -1.62
C ASP A 353 -10.75 14.81 -1.10
N ALA A 354 -10.50 16.06 -1.52
CA ALA A 354 -11.36 17.21 -1.22
C ALA A 354 -12.78 17.07 -1.80
N TYR A 355 -13.00 16.18 -2.78
CA TYR A 355 -14.32 15.81 -3.31
C TYR A 355 -14.85 14.47 -2.76
N GLY A 356 -14.18 13.87 -1.76
CA GLY A 356 -14.56 12.58 -1.19
C GLY A 356 -14.11 11.37 -2.01
N ILE A 357 -13.20 11.56 -2.97
CA ILE A 357 -12.68 10.49 -3.84
C ILE A 357 -11.33 10.02 -3.30
N ALA A 358 -11.34 8.85 -2.67
CA ALA A 358 -10.14 8.23 -2.11
C ALA A 358 -9.40 7.41 -3.18
N ILE A 359 -8.25 7.92 -3.62
CA ILE A 359 -7.28 7.24 -4.48
C ILE A 359 -5.91 7.17 -3.81
N ARG A 360 -4.95 6.49 -4.41
CA ARG A 360 -3.57 6.44 -3.90
C ARG A 360 -2.60 7.14 -4.85
N SER A 361 -1.60 7.82 -4.28
CA SER A 361 -0.43 8.32 -5.02
C SER A 361 0.86 7.85 -4.35
N GLY A 362 1.95 7.78 -5.11
CA GLY A 362 3.30 7.45 -4.62
C GLY A 362 3.89 6.21 -5.29
N HIS A 363 4.76 5.49 -4.59
CA HIS A 363 5.47 4.32 -5.13
C HIS A 363 4.71 3.00 -4.96
N HIS A 364 3.59 2.99 -4.22
CA HIS A 364 2.76 1.81 -3.97
C HIS A 364 3.52 0.58 -3.45
N CYS A 365 4.58 0.81 -2.66
CA CYS A 365 5.48 -0.25 -2.18
C CYS A 365 6.11 -1.08 -3.33
N ALA A 366 6.43 -0.43 -4.45
CA ALA A 366 7.08 -0.99 -5.62
C ALA A 366 8.16 -0.01 -6.16
N MET A 367 8.98 0.56 -5.26
CA MET A 367 10.02 1.53 -5.65
C MET A 367 10.95 1.02 -6.78
N PRO A 368 11.42 -0.25 -6.78
CA PRO A 368 12.24 -0.74 -7.89
C PRO A 368 11.52 -0.74 -9.25
N LEU A 369 10.18 -0.85 -9.27
CA LEU A 369 9.40 -0.69 -10.49
C LEU A 369 9.41 0.76 -10.97
N MET A 370 9.26 1.70 -10.03
CA MET A 370 9.27 3.13 -10.32
C MET A 370 10.63 3.55 -10.89
N ASP A 371 11.72 3.08 -10.28
CA ASP A 371 13.08 3.29 -10.77
C ASP A 371 13.28 2.69 -12.16
N TYR A 372 12.83 1.44 -12.38
CA TYR A 372 12.92 0.75 -13.67
C TYR A 372 12.17 1.49 -14.79
N LEU A 373 11.01 2.05 -14.47
CA LEU A 373 10.18 2.84 -15.40
C LEU A 373 10.59 4.32 -15.47
N GLN A 374 11.58 4.74 -14.67
CA GLN A 374 12.04 6.13 -14.54
C GLN A 374 10.89 7.10 -14.15
N LEU A 375 10.07 6.69 -13.19
CA LEU A 375 8.98 7.45 -12.62
C LEU A 375 9.28 7.77 -11.15
N SER A 376 8.96 8.98 -10.69
CA SER A 376 9.00 9.33 -9.25
C SER A 376 7.78 8.80 -8.47
N GLY A 377 6.97 7.95 -9.10
CA GLY A 377 5.69 7.47 -8.58
C GLY A 377 4.54 7.72 -9.55
N CYS A 378 3.36 7.22 -9.19
CA CYS A 378 2.15 7.38 -9.99
C CYS A 378 0.91 7.58 -9.12
N ILE A 379 -0.19 7.91 -9.77
CA ILE A 379 -1.55 7.78 -9.25
C ILE A 379 -2.03 6.36 -9.54
N ARG A 380 -2.73 5.75 -8.58
CA ARG A 380 -3.41 4.47 -8.74
C ARG A 380 -4.87 4.59 -8.34
N VAL A 381 -5.73 4.30 -9.30
CA VAL A 381 -7.17 4.05 -9.10
C VAL A 381 -7.35 2.54 -9.08
N SER A 382 -7.94 2.03 -8.01
CA SER A 382 -8.21 0.61 -7.87
C SER A 382 -9.66 0.37 -7.51
N LEU A 383 -10.36 -0.37 -8.34
CA LEU A 383 -11.80 -0.63 -8.30
C LEU A 383 -12.08 -1.99 -7.67
N ALA A 384 -13.31 -2.18 -7.20
CA ALA A 384 -13.84 -3.45 -6.71
C ALA A 384 -15.30 -3.61 -7.15
N ALA A 385 -15.86 -4.80 -6.97
CA ALA A 385 -17.22 -5.12 -7.42
C ALA A 385 -18.36 -4.27 -6.79
N TYR A 386 -18.11 -3.53 -5.71
CA TYR A 386 -19.09 -2.58 -5.14
C TYR A 386 -19.00 -1.16 -5.73
N ASN A 387 -17.98 -0.87 -6.55
CA ASN A 387 -17.86 0.42 -7.20
C ASN A 387 -18.82 0.52 -8.39
N THR A 388 -19.18 1.74 -8.80
CA THR A 388 -20.22 1.97 -9.82
C THR A 388 -19.74 2.84 -10.97
N TYR A 389 -20.43 2.75 -12.12
CA TYR A 389 -20.20 3.63 -13.27
C TYR A 389 -20.37 5.12 -12.91
N ALA A 390 -21.37 5.45 -12.08
CA ALA A 390 -21.61 6.82 -11.63
C ALA A 390 -20.45 7.37 -10.78
N GLU A 391 -19.82 6.53 -9.95
CA GLU A 391 -18.61 6.90 -9.21
C GLU A 391 -17.44 7.17 -10.17
N VAL A 392 -17.29 6.35 -11.23
CA VAL A 392 -16.26 6.57 -12.26
C VAL A 392 -16.51 7.89 -12.99
N ASP A 393 -17.73 8.17 -13.43
CA ASP A 393 -18.07 9.43 -14.09
C ASP A 393 -17.78 10.65 -13.20
N PHE A 394 -18.17 10.59 -11.93
CA PHE A 394 -17.87 11.65 -10.96
C PHE A 394 -16.36 11.86 -10.78
N PHE A 395 -15.59 10.78 -10.71
CA PHE A 395 -14.13 10.84 -10.64
C PHE A 395 -13.52 11.50 -11.89
N ILE A 396 -13.96 11.11 -13.07
CA ILE A 396 -13.48 11.67 -14.34
C ILE A 396 -13.82 13.16 -14.45
N GLU A 397 -15.01 13.57 -14.02
CA GLU A 397 -15.41 14.97 -13.95
C GLU A 397 -14.46 15.79 -13.05
N LYS A 398 -14.20 15.33 -11.82
CA LYS A 398 -13.33 16.04 -10.87
C LYS A 398 -11.86 16.02 -11.28
N LEU A 399 -11.39 14.93 -11.87
CA LEU A 399 -10.04 14.86 -12.41
C LEU A 399 -9.82 15.89 -13.53
N ASN A 400 -10.76 16.00 -14.47
CA ASN A 400 -10.67 17.02 -15.53
C ASN A 400 -10.69 18.44 -14.98
N LEU A 401 -11.53 18.72 -13.96
CA LEU A 401 -11.55 20.01 -13.28
C LEU A 401 -10.18 20.35 -12.66
N LEU A 402 -9.55 19.40 -11.97
CA LEU A 402 -8.23 19.59 -11.36
C LEU A 402 -7.13 19.79 -12.41
N ILE A 403 -7.16 19.05 -13.52
CA ILE A 403 -6.23 19.23 -14.64
C ILE A 403 -6.38 20.61 -15.27
N LYS A 404 -7.62 21.07 -15.50
CA LYS A 404 -7.91 22.39 -16.08
C LYS A 404 -7.44 23.51 -15.15
N ASN A 405 -7.78 23.44 -13.86
CA ASN A 405 -7.35 24.42 -12.87
C ASN A 405 -5.83 24.43 -12.70
N GLY A 406 -5.16 23.28 -12.82
CA GLY A 406 -3.69 23.20 -12.82
C GLY A 406 -3.06 24.02 -13.95
N LYS A 407 -3.61 23.93 -15.17
CA LYS A 407 -3.16 24.68 -16.35
C LYS A 407 -3.45 26.18 -16.23
N GLU A 408 -4.67 26.57 -15.88
CA GLU A 408 -5.07 27.99 -15.75
C GLU A 408 -4.28 28.70 -14.63
N ASN A 409 -3.95 27.99 -13.56
CA ASN A 409 -3.17 28.54 -12.46
C ASN A 409 -1.65 28.61 -12.74
N ASP A 410 -1.12 27.95 -13.76
CA ASP A 410 0.29 28.09 -14.16
C ASP A 410 0.50 29.23 -15.18
N GLU A 411 -0.54 29.65 -15.91
CA GLU A 411 -0.46 30.69 -16.96
C GLU A 411 -0.90 32.11 -16.51
N GLY A 412 -1.43 32.30 -15.30
CA GLY A 412 -1.95 33.60 -14.86
C GLY A 412 -1.66 33.98 -13.42
N VAL A 413 -1.19 35.21 -13.22
CA VAL A 413 -1.15 36.02 -11.98
C VAL A 413 0.11 35.90 -11.09
N ILE A 414 0.86 37.01 -11.09
CA ILE A 414 1.75 37.51 -10.03
C ILE A 414 0.88 37.75 -8.80
N SER A 415 1.05 36.94 -7.75
CA SER A 415 0.47 37.24 -6.43
C SER A 415 1.49 38.04 -5.63
N ASP A 416 1.07 39.15 -5.01
CA ASP A 416 1.88 39.90 -4.05
C ASP A 416 2.55 38.96 -3.03
N PRO A 417 3.81 39.22 -2.63
CA PRO A 417 4.54 38.34 -1.71
C PRO A 417 3.79 38.25 -0.37
N VAL A 418 3.45 37.02 0.01
CA VAL A 418 2.70 36.71 1.25
C VAL A 418 3.60 36.80 2.49
N ILE A 419 4.89 36.60 2.30
CA ILE A 419 5.91 36.83 3.32
C ILE A 419 6.60 38.13 2.91
N ASP A 420 6.37 39.18 3.69
CA ASP A 420 7.15 40.40 3.57
C ASP A 420 8.54 40.10 4.16
N GLN A 421 9.56 40.12 3.30
CA GLN A 421 10.96 39.88 3.70
C GLN A 421 11.50 41.00 4.60
N ASP A 422 10.83 42.16 4.65
CA ASP A 422 11.18 43.29 5.51
C ASP A 422 10.32 43.34 6.79
N ALA A 423 9.31 42.47 6.93
CA ALA A 423 8.48 42.37 8.12
C ALA A 423 9.00 41.35 9.15
N SER A 424 8.84 41.68 10.43
CA SER A 424 9.18 40.76 11.54
C SER A 424 8.42 39.43 11.44
N SER A 425 9.03 38.33 11.89
CA SER A 425 8.43 36.99 11.90
C SER A 425 7.08 36.94 12.62
N SER A 426 6.90 37.77 13.66
CA SER A 426 5.63 37.88 14.38
C SER A 426 4.50 38.46 13.52
N ASN A 427 4.79 39.38 12.59
CA ASN A 427 3.79 39.91 11.67
C ASN A 427 3.41 38.88 10.60
N ASN A 428 4.39 38.14 10.08
CA ASN A 428 4.14 37.06 9.13
C ASN A 428 3.33 35.90 9.76
N GLU A 429 3.59 35.58 11.03
CA GLU A 429 2.80 34.61 11.81
C GLU A 429 1.32 35.04 11.92
N ILE A 430 1.08 36.28 12.33
CA ILE A 430 -0.28 36.84 12.49
C ILE A 430 -1.02 36.88 11.16
N ALA A 431 -0.38 37.37 10.10
CA ALA A 431 -0.98 37.42 8.76
C ALA A 431 -1.41 36.02 8.27
N MET A 432 -0.59 35.00 8.53
CA MET A 432 -0.93 33.62 8.18
C MET A 432 -2.12 33.10 8.98
N ILE A 433 -2.21 33.41 10.28
CA ILE A 433 -3.35 33.06 11.13
C ILE A 433 -4.63 33.75 10.65
N GLU A 434 -4.58 35.04 10.35
CA GLU A 434 -5.72 35.81 9.84
C GLU A 434 -6.20 35.28 8.48
N ARG A 435 -5.29 34.78 7.65
CA ARG A 435 -5.62 34.16 6.35
C ARG A 435 -6.36 32.83 6.49
N PHE A 436 -5.98 31.99 7.45
CA PHE A 436 -6.56 30.65 7.63
C PHE A 436 -7.72 30.56 8.63
N SER A 437 -7.77 31.43 9.62
CA SER A 437 -8.81 31.41 10.66
C SER A 437 -10.26 31.54 10.13
N PRO A 438 -10.57 32.35 9.09
CA PRO A 438 -11.95 32.46 8.60
C PRO A 438 -12.38 31.28 7.70
N LEU A 439 -11.43 30.46 7.23
CA LEU A 439 -11.72 29.38 6.28
C LEU A 439 -12.48 28.24 6.96
N LYS A 440 -13.53 27.75 6.31
CA LYS A 440 -14.37 26.65 6.81
C LYS A 440 -14.19 25.41 5.97
N GLY A 441 -13.90 24.29 6.63
CA GLY A 441 -13.73 23.00 5.99
C GLY A 441 -12.38 22.83 5.28
N TRP A 442 -12.09 21.60 4.88
CA TRP A 442 -10.81 21.23 4.29
C TRP A 442 -10.63 21.79 2.87
N ASP A 443 -11.66 21.80 2.04
CA ASP A 443 -11.56 22.24 0.63
C ASP A 443 -11.03 23.68 0.49
N THR A 444 -11.60 24.63 1.24
CA THR A 444 -11.18 26.04 1.20
C THR A 444 -9.76 26.22 1.75
N ARG A 445 -9.39 25.49 2.81
CA ARG A 445 -8.04 25.47 3.38
C ARG A 445 -7.02 24.87 2.41
N HIS A 446 -7.38 23.77 1.75
CA HIS A 446 -6.53 23.12 0.76
C HIS A 446 -6.28 24.04 -0.44
N ARG A 447 -7.32 24.70 -0.95
CA ARG A 447 -7.17 25.71 -2.00
C ARG A 447 -6.21 26.83 -1.58
N GLU A 448 -6.31 27.30 -0.34
CA GLU A 448 -5.42 28.34 0.18
C GLU A 448 -3.97 27.86 0.26
N ILE A 449 -3.73 26.63 0.74
CA ILE A 449 -2.41 26.00 0.74
C ILE A 449 -1.84 25.94 -0.68
N MET A 450 -2.64 25.53 -1.67
CA MET A 450 -2.19 25.46 -3.07
C MET A 450 -1.81 26.84 -3.63
N LEU A 451 -2.55 27.89 -3.26
CA LEU A 451 -2.21 29.28 -3.65
C LEU A 451 -0.88 29.73 -3.03
N LEU A 452 -0.65 29.43 -1.76
CA LEU A 452 0.64 29.69 -1.10
C LEU A 452 1.78 28.90 -1.76
N GLY A 453 1.51 27.67 -2.20
CA GLY A 453 2.53 26.86 -2.88
C GLY A 453 3.02 27.49 -4.18
N LYS A 454 2.17 28.29 -4.85
CA LYS A 454 2.54 29.03 -6.05
C LYS A 454 3.39 30.27 -5.76
N SER A 455 3.16 30.93 -4.62
CA SER A 455 3.89 32.15 -4.26
C SER A 455 5.27 31.89 -3.66
N LEU A 456 5.58 30.65 -3.27
CA LEU A 456 6.95 30.25 -2.91
C LEU A 456 7.83 30.31 -4.16
N ASP A 457 9.00 30.94 -4.08
CA ASP A 457 9.98 30.91 -5.17
C ASP A 457 10.60 29.52 -5.36
N ARG A 458 11.09 29.21 -6.57
CA ARG A 458 11.84 27.97 -6.79
C ARG A 458 13.25 28.12 -6.20
N MET A 459 13.66 27.15 -5.39
CA MET A 459 15.03 27.06 -4.88
C MET A 459 15.98 26.71 -6.02
N ASP A 460 17.20 27.27 -5.99
CA ASP A 460 18.25 26.91 -6.96
C ASP A 460 18.45 25.38 -7.00
N LYS A 461 18.51 24.81 -8.21
CA LYS A 461 18.68 23.37 -8.42
C LYS A 461 19.97 22.84 -7.79
N VAL A 462 21.04 23.66 -7.71
CA VAL A 462 22.31 23.24 -7.08
C VAL A 462 22.14 22.97 -5.59
N LEU A 463 21.22 23.71 -4.94
CA LEU A 463 20.91 23.54 -3.54
C LEU A 463 19.93 22.39 -3.27
N ARG A 464 19.38 21.72 -4.30
CA ARG A 464 18.49 20.56 -4.16
C ARG A 464 19.29 19.26 -4.26
N ASN A 465 19.94 18.90 -3.17
CA ASN A 465 20.82 17.73 -3.12
C ASN A 465 20.59 16.96 -1.82
N HIS A 466 21.36 15.89 -1.61
CA HIS A 466 21.16 14.98 -0.48
C HIS A 466 21.38 15.64 0.90
N THR A 467 22.13 16.74 1.01
CA THR A 467 22.39 17.40 2.30
C THR A 467 21.22 18.30 2.74
N THR A 468 20.52 18.88 1.78
CA THR A 468 19.34 19.74 1.99
C THR A 468 18.03 18.97 1.95
N LEU A 469 18.04 17.71 1.50
CA LEU A 469 16.85 16.84 1.44
C LEU A 469 16.29 16.57 2.85
N ILE A 470 14.96 16.66 2.96
CA ILE A 470 14.19 16.39 4.16
C ILE A 470 13.71 14.94 4.09
N GLN A 471 14.11 14.11 5.06
CA GLN A 471 13.67 12.73 5.16
C GLN A 471 12.27 12.65 5.80
N GLY A 472 11.44 11.70 5.35
CA GLY A 472 10.11 11.47 5.94
C GLY A 472 8.95 12.22 5.28
N CYS A 473 9.18 12.91 4.16
CA CYS A 473 8.12 13.49 3.32
C CYS A 473 7.66 12.48 2.22
N GLU A 474 6.38 12.55 1.84
CA GLU A 474 5.83 11.73 0.73
C GLU A 474 6.26 12.19 -0.67
N SER A 475 6.67 13.45 -0.79
CA SER A 475 7.31 14.02 -1.97
C SER A 475 8.64 14.61 -1.57
N ASP A 476 9.60 14.62 -2.48
CA ASP A 476 10.90 15.23 -2.22
C ASP A 476 10.73 16.71 -1.83
N ALA A 477 11.45 17.08 -0.77
CA ALA A 477 11.39 18.37 -0.12
C ALA A 477 12.80 18.74 0.32
N TRP A 478 13.24 19.96 0.03
CA TRP A 478 14.57 20.46 0.36
C TRP A 478 14.47 21.72 1.20
N ILE A 479 15.42 21.91 2.11
CA ILE A 479 15.58 23.14 2.88
C ILE A 479 17.05 23.48 3.08
N TYR A 480 17.38 24.76 2.93
CA TYR A 480 18.69 25.34 3.13
C TYR A 480 18.56 26.59 3.99
N ALA A 481 19.54 26.84 4.85
CA ALA A 481 19.54 28.00 5.72
C ALA A 481 20.78 28.87 5.48
N THR A 482 20.59 30.18 5.56
CA THR A 482 21.65 31.16 5.72
C THR A 482 21.46 31.90 7.04
N ILE A 483 22.53 32.46 7.60
CA ILE A 483 22.49 33.19 8.86
C ILE A 483 23.05 34.58 8.61
N ASN A 484 22.33 35.62 9.04
CA ASN A 484 22.80 37.00 8.90
C ASN A 484 23.80 37.38 10.02
N ALA A 485 24.37 38.58 9.95
CA ALA A 485 25.33 39.09 10.94
C ALA A 485 24.76 39.24 12.37
N ARG A 486 23.43 39.17 12.54
CA ARG A 486 22.73 39.23 13.84
C ARG A 486 22.42 37.84 14.41
N GLY A 487 22.79 36.76 13.72
CA GLY A 487 22.48 35.39 14.14
C GLY A 487 21.04 34.96 13.83
N GLU A 488 20.35 35.67 12.92
CA GLU A 488 18.98 35.35 12.50
C GLU A 488 19.03 34.43 11.28
N PHE A 489 18.20 33.39 11.29
CA PHE A 489 18.13 32.38 10.23
C PHE A 489 17.19 32.82 9.11
N TYR A 490 17.64 32.57 7.88
CA TYR A 490 16.86 32.69 6.65
C TYR A 490 16.79 31.34 5.95
N PHE A 491 15.59 30.82 5.74
CA PHE A 491 15.38 29.52 5.12
C PHE A 491 14.92 29.67 3.67
N SER A 492 15.52 28.88 2.78
CA SER A 492 15.04 28.64 1.42
C SER A 492 14.63 27.18 1.32
N CYS A 493 13.44 26.91 0.78
CA CYS A 493 12.93 25.56 0.66
C CYS A 493 12.19 25.34 -0.66
N ASP A 494 12.08 24.08 -1.07
CA ASP A 494 11.33 23.71 -2.27
C ASP A 494 10.80 22.28 -2.15
N SER A 495 9.75 21.98 -2.91
CA SER A 495 9.23 20.64 -3.13
C SER A 495 8.66 20.54 -4.54
N ASP A 496 8.65 19.32 -5.07
CA ASP A 496 8.01 19.04 -6.36
C ASP A 496 6.47 18.98 -6.26
N ALA A 497 5.90 18.88 -5.05
CA ALA A 497 4.45 18.96 -4.83
C ALA A 497 4.01 20.37 -4.43
N LYS A 498 3.01 20.94 -5.13
CA LYS A 498 2.51 22.30 -4.85
C LYS A 498 1.91 22.41 -3.45
N VAL A 499 1.22 21.37 -2.96
CA VAL A 499 0.68 21.39 -1.59
C VAL A 499 1.79 21.46 -0.53
N ILE A 500 2.92 20.77 -0.73
CA ILE A 500 4.05 20.80 0.21
C ILE A 500 4.73 22.17 0.18
N ARG A 501 4.88 22.80 -0.98
CA ARG A 501 5.33 24.20 -1.09
C ARG A 501 4.43 25.14 -0.28
N GLY A 502 3.12 24.93 -0.33
CA GLY A 502 2.16 25.72 0.43
C GLY A 502 2.32 25.56 1.93
N LEU A 503 2.47 24.31 2.39
CA LEU A 503 2.75 24.02 3.80
C LEU A 503 4.11 24.60 4.24
N MET A 504 5.12 24.57 3.36
CA MET A 504 6.41 25.20 3.61
C MET A 504 6.27 26.71 3.80
N MET A 505 5.47 27.42 3.00
CA MET A 505 5.21 28.85 3.20
C MET A 505 4.59 29.16 4.57
N ILE A 506 3.68 28.31 5.02
CA ILE A 506 3.07 28.43 6.36
C ILE A 506 4.13 28.25 7.45
N ILE A 507 5.02 27.26 7.29
CA ILE A 507 6.13 27.03 8.23
C ILE A 507 7.12 28.21 8.18
N LEU A 508 7.51 28.67 6.99
CA LEU A 508 8.44 29.79 6.83
C LEU A 508 7.93 31.07 7.47
N ALA A 509 6.62 31.35 7.37
CA ALA A 509 6.01 32.50 8.04
C ALA A 509 6.24 32.49 9.56
N ALA A 510 6.34 31.31 10.17
CA ALA A 510 6.67 31.16 11.58
C ALA A 510 8.17 31.25 11.88
N PHE A 511 9.04 30.67 11.05
CA PHE A 511 10.45 30.43 11.38
C PHE A 511 11.48 31.39 10.77
N GLN A 512 11.12 32.15 9.73
CA GLN A 512 12.04 33.13 9.12
C GLN A 512 12.49 34.20 10.12
N GLN A 513 13.71 34.74 9.99
CA GLN A 513 14.23 35.87 10.76
C GLN A 513 14.21 35.67 12.28
N ARG A 514 14.40 34.44 12.74
CA ARG A 514 14.50 34.10 14.17
C ARG A 514 15.91 33.66 14.51
N SER A 515 16.34 33.95 15.73
CA SER A 515 17.55 33.36 16.33
C SER A 515 17.34 31.88 16.65
N ALA A 516 18.44 31.13 16.82
CA ALA A 516 18.40 29.71 17.22
C ALA A 516 17.51 29.49 18.46
N GLN A 517 17.67 30.33 19.49
CA GLN A 517 16.88 30.23 20.72
C GLN A 517 15.38 30.41 20.47
N GLN A 518 14.99 31.34 19.61
CA GLN A 518 13.58 31.59 19.27
C GLN A 518 12.97 30.47 18.41
N ILE A 519 13.77 29.84 17.54
CA ILE A 519 13.36 28.68 16.73
C ILE A 519 13.11 27.47 17.62
N LEU A 520 14.06 27.17 18.53
CA LEU A 520 13.98 26.03 19.43
C LEU A 520 12.83 26.18 20.46
N ALA A 521 12.55 27.40 20.88
CA ALA A 521 11.46 27.71 21.81
C ALA A 521 10.07 27.82 21.14
N PHE A 522 9.99 27.76 19.80
CA PHE A 522 8.70 27.93 19.10
C PHE A 522 7.78 26.72 19.29
N ASP A 523 6.55 27.00 19.72
CA ASP A 523 5.47 26.02 19.85
C ASP A 523 4.72 25.89 18.51
N ASP A 524 5.25 25.03 17.64
CA ASP A 524 4.66 24.71 16.35
C ASP A 524 3.27 24.06 16.48
N HIS A 525 3.04 23.28 17.54
CA HIS A 525 1.74 22.64 17.77
C HIS A 525 0.64 23.69 18.02
N ALA A 526 0.88 24.67 18.89
CA ALA A 526 -0.05 25.76 19.13
C ALA A 526 -0.29 26.62 17.88
N TYR A 527 0.74 26.84 17.06
CA TYR A 527 0.63 27.58 15.80
C TYR A 527 -0.29 26.88 14.80
N PHE A 528 -0.05 25.59 14.50
CA PHE A 528 -0.91 24.82 13.58
C PHE A 528 -2.34 24.63 14.10
N LEU A 529 -2.54 24.62 15.42
CA LEU A 529 -3.86 24.59 16.04
C LEU A 529 -4.63 25.89 15.76
N LYS A 530 -3.99 27.06 15.91
CA LYS A 530 -4.59 28.37 15.58
C LYS A 530 -4.91 28.52 14.10
N LEU A 531 -4.08 27.93 13.24
CA LEU A 531 -4.35 27.86 11.80
C LEU A 531 -5.52 26.93 11.47
N GLY A 532 -6.01 26.11 12.41
CA GLY A 532 -7.08 25.13 12.15
C GLY A 532 -6.67 24.03 11.18
N LEU A 533 -5.36 23.77 11.02
CA LEU A 533 -4.85 22.76 10.08
C LEU A 533 -4.62 21.41 10.75
N SER A 534 -4.32 21.37 12.06
CA SER A 534 -4.03 20.12 12.79
C SER A 534 -5.14 19.06 12.70
N GLN A 535 -6.38 19.50 12.47
CA GLN A 535 -7.57 18.63 12.43
C GLN A 535 -7.88 18.10 11.02
N HIS A 536 -7.21 18.64 10.00
CA HIS A 536 -7.56 18.40 8.59
C HIS A 536 -6.39 17.83 7.77
N LEU A 537 -5.16 17.88 8.26
CA LEU A 537 -4.03 17.21 7.63
C LEU A 537 -4.11 15.69 7.87
N SER A 538 -3.84 14.92 6.82
CA SER A 538 -3.69 13.47 6.96
C SER A 538 -2.49 13.13 7.87
N PRO A 539 -2.42 11.92 8.46
CA PRO A 539 -1.27 11.50 9.26
C PRO A 539 0.06 11.66 8.51
N SER A 540 0.06 11.36 7.21
CA SER A 540 1.25 11.48 6.39
C SER A 540 1.68 12.93 6.16
N ARG A 541 0.74 13.83 5.88
CA ARG A 541 1.02 15.28 5.77
C ARG A 541 1.48 15.86 7.11
N SER A 542 0.87 15.40 8.20
CA SER A 542 1.28 15.79 9.55
C SER A 542 2.71 15.35 9.85
N ASN A 543 3.11 14.14 9.43
CA ASN A 543 4.49 13.67 9.54
C ASN A 543 5.45 14.49 8.66
N GLY A 544 5.05 14.84 7.43
CA GLY A 544 5.84 15.70 6.56
C GLY A 544 6.07 17.10 7.16
N VAL A 545 5.03 17.73 7.71
CA VAL A 545 5.14 19.02 8.43
C VAL A 545 6.10 18.90 9.62
N LYS A 546 5.96 17.84 10.42
CA LYS A 546 6.86 17.57 11.55
C LYS A 546 8.31 17.42 11.08
N ALA A 547 8.55 16.64 10.03
CA ALA A 547 9.90 16.44 9.49
C ALA A 547 10.54 17.75 9.02
N ILE A 548 9.77 18.66 8.40
CA ILE A 548 10.27 19.98 8.00
C ILE A 548 10.63 20.81 9.24
N VAL A 549 9.75 20.87 10.24
CA VAL A 549 9.99 21.61 11.49
C VAL A 549 11.17 21.04 12.27
N GLU A 550 11.29 19.72 12.37
CA GLU A 550 12.42 19.03 13.00
C GLU A 550 13.73 19.32 12.29
N LYS A 551 13.74 19.34 10.95
CA LYS A 551 14.93 19.72 10.17
C LYS A 551 15.33 21.18 10.43
N ILE A 552 14.37 22.11 10.49
CA ILE A 552 14.62 23.52 10.86
C ILE A 552 15.24 23.61 12.26
N LYS A 553 14.65 22.92 13.25
CA LYS A 553 15.16 22.91 14.63
C LYS A 553 16.54 22.26 14.72
N THR A 554 16.81 21.21 13.95
CA THR A 554 18.13 20.58 13.86
C THR A 554 19.16 21.55 13.30
N ILE A 555 18.85 22.21 12.17
CA ILE A 555 19.72 23.22 11.59
C ILE A 555 19.99 24.35 12.59
N ALA A 556 18.97 24.80 13.33
CA ALA A 556 19.14 25.86 14.33
C ALA A 556 19.94 25.43 15.57
N ASN A 557 19.98 24.13 15.89
CA ASN A 557 20.73 23.59 17.03
C ASN A 557 22.22 23.34 16.70
N ASP A 558 22.56 23.22 15.41
CA ASP A 558 23.93 22.98 14.94
C ASP A 558 24.79 24.27 14.88
N TYR A 559 24.19 25.44 15.15
CA TYR A 559 24.84 26.75 15.24
C TYR A 559 24.57 27.39 16.60
#